data_AF-A0A2N7JN01-F1
#
_entry.id   AF-A0A2N7JN01-F1
#
_cell.length_a   1.000
_cell.length_b   1.000
_cell.length_c   1.000
_cell.angle_alpha   90.00
_cell.angle_beta   90.00
_cell.angle_gamma   90.00
#
_symmetry.space_group_name_H-M   'P 1'
#
loop_
_entity.id
_entity.type
_entity.pdbx_description
1 polymer ?
#
loop_
_entity_poly.entity_id
_entity_poly.type
_entity_poly.pdbx_seq_one_letter_code
_entity_poly.pdbx_strand_id
1 'polypeptide(L)'
;MKRLCVALLLASTSTFSFAADSMSETNQCQAKKYDAYIDASLNWYADLAALTSEQYPELTEVSEWFLEGRKHHFELNRAAVNYYLVNDSSKVATEQPVEGWLQLEQHDIKTLSTRDDELGKIAKTTFDDRQSTPHAQNYELRSAFAELLSHPKQIDTALQRYNQSITKLEAIKCN
;
A
#
# COMPACT_ATOMS: atom_id res chain seq x y z
N MET A 1 -10.46 -12.43 65.65
CA MET A 1 -9.54 -12.01 64.56
C MET A 1 -9.07 -13.25 63.80
N LYS A 2 -8.81 -13.07 62.49
CA LYS A 2 -8.26 -14.01 61.49
C LYS A 2 -9.35 -14.80 60.73
N ARG A 3 -10.00 -14.18 59.74
CA ARG A 3 -9.57 -13.87 58.35
C ARG A 3 -9.76 -15.06 57.40
N LEU A 4 -10.74 -14.90 56.51
CA LEU A 4 -10.97 -15.66 55.29
C LEU A 4 -9.72 -15.67 54.41
N CYS A 5 -9.51 -16.77 53.69
CA CYS A 5 -8.91 -16.74 52.36
C CYS A 5 -9.74 -17.63 51.42
N VAL A 6 -10.46 -16.96 50.54
CA VAL A 6 -11.24 -17.46 49.41
C VAL A 6 -10.28 -18.06 48.37
N ALA A 7 -10.65 -19.21 47.82
CA ALA A 7 -10.03 -19.78 46.64
C ALA A 7 -10.20 -18.84 45.44
N LEU A 8 -9.12 -18.55 44.72
CA LEU A 8 -9.20 -17.84 43.43
C LEU A 8 -8.53 -18.68 42.35
N LEU A 9 -9.37 -18.97 41.36
CA LEU A 9 -9.17 -19.79 40.19
C LEU A 9 -8.13 -19.20 39.24
N LEU A 10 -7.56 -20.12 38.46
CA LEU A 10 -6.80 -19.95 37.23
C LEU A 10 -7.21 -18.72 36.41
N ALA A 11 -6.25 -17.82 36.18
CA ALA A 11 -6.26 -16.92 35.05
C ALA A 11 -5.02 -17.21 34.20
N SER A 12 -5.07 -18.29 33.42
CA SER A 12 -4.23 -18.42 32.23
C SER A 12 -4.76 -17.44 31.18
N THR A 13 -4.31 -16.19 31.26
CA THR A 13 -4.56 -15.21 30.19
C THR A 13 -3.68 -15.59 29.01
N SER A 14 -4.25 -16.34 28.08
CA SER A 14 -3.69 -16.53 26.74
C SER A 14 -3.65 -15.18 26.04
N THR A 15 -2.52 -14.49 26.09
CA THR A 15 -2.24 -13.29 25.29
C THR A 15 -2.06 -13.72 23.83
N PHE A 16 -3.13 -13.64 23.05
CA PHE A 16 -3.05 -13.69 21.59
C PHE A 16 -2.74 -12.28 21.06
N SER A 17 -1.46 -11.90 21.11
CA SER A 17 -0.93 -10.71 20.43
C SER A 17 0.27 -11.15 19.60
N PHE A 18 0.03 -11.69 18.40
CA PHE A 18 1.06 -12.43 17.64
C PHE A 18 1.59 -11.75 16.37
N ALA A 19 1.40 -10.44 16.18
CA ALA A 19 2.01 -9.75 15.02
C ALA A 19 2.57 -8.36 15.33
N ALA A 20 1.85 -7.53 16.11
CA ALA A 20 2.36 -6.21 16.50
C ALA A 20 3.49 -6.29 17.54
N ASP A 21 3.46 -7.31 18.41
CA ASP A 21 4.41 -7.46 19.52
C ASP A 21 5.77 -8.04 19.08
N SER A 22 5.90 -8.54 17.84
CA SER A 22 7.15 -9.08 17.30
C SER A 22 7.97 -8.09 16.47
N MET A 23 7.44 -6.91 16.19
CA MET A 23 8.16 -5.88 15.42
C MET A 23 9.04 -5.03 16.34
N SER A 24 10.30 -4.79 15.94
CA SER A 24 11.11 -3.76 16.59
C SER A 24 10.48 -2.37 16.40
N GLU A 25 10.77 -1.42 17.30
CA GLU A 25 10.32 -0.03 17.14
C GLU A 25 10.78 0.58 15.80
N THR A 26 12.00 0.25 15.38
CA THR A 26 12.56 0.64 14.08
C THR A 26 11.72 0.09 12.92
N ASN A 27 11.38 -1.20 12.94
CA ASN A 27 10.57 -1.83 11.89
C ASN A 27 9.15 -1.23 11.86
N GLN A 28 8.57 -0.95 13.03
CA GLN A 28 7.25 -0.33 13.10
C GLN A 28 7.28 1.11 12.53
N CYS A 29 8.33 1.87 12.80
CA CYS A 29 8.52 3.19 12.20
C CYS A 29 8.67 3.10 10.67
N GLN A 30 9.48 2.16 10.18
CA GLN A 30 9.68 1.94 8.75
C GLN A 30 8.39 1.53 8.04
N ALA A 31 7.62 0.61 8.63
CA ALA A 31 6.31 0.22 8.14
C ALA A 31 5.37 1.43 8.00
N LYS A 32 5.22 2.23 9.07
CA LYS A 32 4.41 3.46 9.04
C LYS A 32 4.86 4.46 7.98
N LYS A 33 6.18 4.61 7.80
CA LYS A 33 6.75 5.48 6.75
C LYS A 33 6.37 4.99 5.35
N TYR A 34 6.44 3.68 5.12
CA TYR A 34 6.06 3.08 3.84
C TYR A 34 4.53 3.14 3.62
N ASP A 35 3.73 2.88 4.65
CA ASP A 35 2.27 2.98 4.58
C ASP A 35 1.83 4.39 4.19
N ALA A 36 2.49 5.42 4.73
CA ALA A 36 2.24 6.82 4.37
C ALA A 36 2.62 7.13 2.91
N TYR A 37 3.67 6.49 2.38
CA TYR A 37 4.03 6.59 0.97
C TYR A 37 2.96 5.95 0.07
N ILE A 38 2.44 4.79 0.48
CA ILE A 38 1.33 4.12 -0.20
C ILE A 38 0.08 5.01 -0.21
N ASP A 39 -0.30 5.59 0.93
CA ASP A 39 -1.45 6.50 1.03
C ASP A 39 -1.28 7.75 0.15
N ALA A 40 -0.09 8.35 0.16
CA ALA A 40 0.21 9.50 -0.71
C ALA A 40 0.05 9.12 -2.19
N SER A 41 0.57 7.95 -2.58
CA SER A 41 0.52 7.45 -3.95
C SER A 41 -0.92 7.14 -4.39
N LEU A 42 -1.72 6.49 -3.54
CA LEU A 42 -3.12 6.19 -3.86
C LEU A 42 -3.96 7.47 -4.01
N ASN A 43 -3.76 8.45 -3.13
CA ASN A 43 -4.43 9.74 -3.24
C ASN A 43 -4.04 10.46 -4.54
N TRP A 44 -2.78 10.40 -4.95
CA TRP A 44 -2.33 10.95 -6.22
C TRP A 44 -3.07 10.33 -7.41
N TYR A 45 -3.14 9.01 -7.49
CA TYR A 45 -3.86 8.34 -8.58
C TYR A 45 -5.38 8.59 -8.53
N ALA A 46 -5.96 8.68 -7.33
CA ALA A 46 -7.37 9.02 -7.16
C ALA A 46 -7.67 10.44 -7.65
N ASP A 47 -6.83 11.42 -7.33
CA ASP A 47 -6.95 12.79 -7.84
C ASP A 47 -6.85 12.83 -9.37
N LEU A 48 -5.89 12.11 -9.97
CA LEU A 48 -5.75 12.04 -11.43
C LEU A 48 -6.97 11.40 -12.11
N ALA A 49 -7.49 10.31 -11.54
CA ALA A 49 -8.69 9.64 -12.03
C ALA A 49 -9.91 10.57 -11.96
N ALA A 50 -10.09 11.27 -10.84
CA ALA A 50 -11.19 12.22 -10.66
C ALA A 50 -11.12 13.38 -11.66
N LEU A 51 -9.97 14.05 -11.79
CA LEU A 51 -9.77 15.13 -12.76
C LEU A 51 -10.01 14.68 -14.19
N THR A 52 -9.59 13.46 -14.53
CA THR A 52 -9.81 12.89 -15.86
C THR A 52 -11.28 12.61 -16.11
N SER A 53 -12.00 12.03 -15.15
CA SER A 53 -13.44 11.77 -15.26
C SER A 53 -14.27 13.05 -15.28
N GLU A 54 -13.84 14.12 -14.60
CA GLU A 54 -14.47 15.44 -14.68
C GLU A 54 -14.34 16.04 -16.09
N GLN A 55 -13.17 15.89 -16.72
CA GLN A 55 -12.92 16.40 -18.07
C GLN A 55 -13.53 15.51 -19.17
N TYR A 56 -13.55 14.21 -18.96
CA TYR A 56 -14.02 13.18 -19.89
C TYR A 56 -14.97 12.22 -19.18
N PRO A 57 -16.26 12.58 -18.99
CA PRO A 57 -17.22 11.76 -18.26
C PRO A 57 -17.38 10.33 -18.80
N GLU A 58 -17.19 10.14 -20.11
CA GLU A 58 -17.19 8.83 -20.78
C GLU A 58 -16.03 7.91 -20.37
N LEU A 59 -15.01 8.44 -19.69
CA LEU A 59 -13.88 7.68 -19.16
C LEU A 59 -14.05 7.32 -17.67
N THR A 60 -15.18 7.64 -17.03
CA THR A 60 -15.39 7.40 -15.60
C THR A 60 -15.22 5.93 -15.22
N GLU A 61 -15.85 5.01 -15.96
CA GLU A 61 -15.77 3.57 -15.67
C GLU A 61 -14.33 3.04 -15.78
N VAL A 62 -13.60 3.43 -16.83
CA VAL A 62 -12.21 3.00 -17.01
C VAL A 62 -11.26 3.64 -15.99
N SER A 63 -11.54 4.87 -15.56
CA SER A 63 -10.80 5.55 -14.47
C SER A 63 -10.97 4.82 -13.14
N GLU A 64 -12.19 4.37 -12.82
CA GLU A 64 -12.47 3.58 -11.61
C GLU A 64 -11.80 2.19 -11.68
N TRP A 65 -11.89 1.51 -12.83
CA TRP A 65 -11.19 0.24 -13.07
C TRP A 65 -9.68 0.39 -12.89
N PHE A 66 -9.09 1.44 -13.45
CA PHE A 66 -7.66 1.75 -13.28
C PHE A 66 -7.31 1.96 -11.80
N LEU A 67 -8.12 2.74 -11.08
CA LEU A 67 -7.86 3.06 -9.67
C LEU A 67 -7.92 1.81 -8.79
N GLU A 68 -8.86 0.90 -9.02
CA GLU A 68 -8.93 -0.36 -8.25
C GLU A 68 -7.69 -1.23 -8.52
N GLY A 69 -7.23 -1.32 -9.78
CA GLY A 69 -5.98 -2.01 -10.11
C GLY A 69 -4.75 -1.37 -9.44
N ARG A 70 -4.68 -0.04 -9.34
CA ARG A 70 -3.63 0.66 -8.57
C ARG A 70 -3.72 0.34 -7.08
N LYS A 71 -4.92 0.30 -6.53
CA LYS A 71 -5.17 -0.06 -5.13
C LYS A 71 -4.68 -1.46 -4.81
N HIS A 72 -5.05 -2.47 -5.60
CA HIS A 72 -4.54 -3.83 -5.40
C HIS A 72 -3.01 -3.88 -5.44
N HIS A 73 -2.39 -3.23 -6.42
CA HIS A 73 -0.93 -3.16 -6.53
C HIS A 73 -0.28 -2.54 -5.29
N PHE A 74 -0.79 -1.40 -4.81
CA PHE A 74 -0.20 -0.70 -3.69
C PHE A 74 -0.48 -1.38 -2.34
N GLU A 75 -1.64 -2.01 -2.16
CA GLU A 75 -1.93 -2.80 -0.96
C GLU A 75 -1.08 -4.08 -0.91
N LEU A 76 -0.77 -4.70 -2.05
CA LEU A 76 0.25 -5.76 -2.10
C LEU A 76 1.60 -5.24 -1.64
N ASN A 77 2.05 -4.10 -2.16
CA ASN A 77 3.33 -3.52 -1.77
C ASN A 77 3.37 -3.20 -0.27
N ARG A 78 2.28 -2.63 0.27
CA ARG A 78 2.11 -2.38 1.71
C ARG A 78 2.28 -3.66 2.51
N ALA A 79 1.49 -4.70 2.18
CA ALA A 79 1.53 -5.97 2.89
C ALA A 79 2.92 -6.64 2.79
N ALA A 80 3.55 -6.57 1.62
CA ALA A 80 4.86 -7.14 1.37
C ALA A 80 5.97 -6.43 2.19
N VAL A 81 6.01 -5.10 2.23
CA VAL A 81 7.00 -4.38 3.07
C VAL A 81 6.79 -4.68 4.55
N ASN A 82 5.54 -4.61 5.02
CA ASN A 82 5.21 -4.94 6.41
C ASN A 82 5.66 -6.36 6.78
N TYR A 83 5.44 -7.32 5.87
CA TYR A 83 5.91 -8.70 6.05
C TYR A 83 7.44 -8.81 6.05
N TYR A 84 8.11 -8.23 5.05
CA TYR A 84 9.55 -8.40 4.87
C TYR A 84 10.37 -7.68 5.93
N LEU A 85 9.93 -6.52 6.45
CA LEU A 85 10.61 -5.87 7.57
C LEU A 85 10.81 -6.80 8.76
N VAL A 86 9.87 -7.73 8.98
CA VAL A 86 9.92 -8.71 10.08
C VAL A 86 10.59 -10.02 9.67
N ASN A 87 10.29 -10.52 8.47
CA ASN A 87 10.61 -11.89 8.08
C ASN A 87 11.87 -12.02 7.20
N ASP A 88 12.20 -10.99 6.43
CA ASP A 88 13.36 -10.95 5.54
C ASP A 88 13.68 -9.50 5.15
N SER A 89 14.36 -8.78 6.04
CA SER A 89 14.64 -7.34 5.84
C SER A 89 15.54 -7.06 4.65
N SER A 90 16.24 -8.07 4.12
CA SER A 90 17.04 -7.93 2.89
C SER A 90 16.20 -7.63 1.65
N LYS A 91 14.88 -7.86 1.72
CA LYS A 91 13.91 -7.55 0.66
C LYS A 91 13.40 -6.11 0.70
N VAL A 92 13.80 -5.32 1.70
CA VAL A 92 13.38 -3.91 1.87
C VAL A 92 14.62 -3.01 1.93
N ALA A 93 14.86 -2.27 0.86
CA ALA A 93 16.03 -1.40 0.69
C ALA A 93 15.85 -0.06 1.45
N THR A 94 15.82 -0.12 2.79
CA THR A 94 15.49 1.03 3.66
C THR A 94 16.50 2.19 3.62
N GLU A 95 17.66 1.97 2.99
CA GLU A 95 18.67 2.98 2.68
C GLU A 95 18.38 3.81 1.42
N GLN A 96 17.42 3.36 0.59
CA GLN A 96 16.95 4.09 -0.59
C GLN A 96 15.83 5.10 -0.23
N PRO A 97 15.50 6.03 -1.15
CA PRO A 97 14.20 6.72 -1.11
C PRO A 97 13.05 5.73 -0.97
N VAL A 98 11.97 6.13 -0.28
CA VAL A 98 10.89 5.21 0.15
C VAL A 98 10.22 4.49 -1.03
N GLU A 99 10.11 5.16 -2.17
CA GLU A 99 9.56 4.63 -3.41
C GLU A 99 10.40 3.49 -4.01
N GLY A 100 11.67 3.40 -3.63
CA GLY A 100 12.61 2.37 -4.05
C GLY A 100 12.77 1.21 -3.07
N TRP A 101 12.07 1.23 -1.92
CA TRP A 101 12.26 0.22 -0.87
C TRP A 101 11.89 -1.19 -1.32
N LEU A 102 10.85 -1.34 -2.14
CA LEU A 102 10.35 -2.62 -2.59
C LEU A 102 10.35 -2.69 -4.11
N GLN A 103 10.91 -3.77 -4.63
CA GLN A 103 10.81 -4.12 -6.05
C GLN A 103 10.25 -5.54 -6.14
N LEU A 104 9.00 -5.65 -6.60
CA LEU A 104 8.36 -6.94 -6.89
C LEU A 104 8.20 -7.09 -8.39
N GLU A 105 8.88 -8.07 -8.96
CA GLU A 105 8.70 -8.44 -10.36
C GLU A 105 7.49 -9.38 -10.53
N GLN A 106 7.11 -9.65 -11.78
CA GLN A 106 6.00 -10.56 -12.08
C GLN A 106 6.20 -11.96 -11.46
N HIS A 107 7.45 -12.45 -11.45
CA HIS A 107 7.77 -13.77 -10.89
C HIS A 107 7.66 -13.79 -9.36
N ASP A 108 8.00 -12.69 -8.68
CA ASP A 108 7.83 -12.54 -7.23
C ASP A 108 6.34 -12.57 -6.86
N ILE A 109 5.52 -11.78 -7.57
CA ILE A 109 4.07 -11.70 -7.30
C ILE A 109 3.39 -13.06 -7.56
N LYS A 110 3.81 -13.77 -8.63
CA LYS A 110 3.35 -15.14 -8.87
C LYS A 110 3.73 -16.08 -7.75
N THR A 111 4.91 -15.93 -7.16
CA THR A 111 5.36 -16.76 -6.04
C THR A 111 4.60 -16.42 -4.76
N LEU A 112 4.37 -15.13 -4.49
CA LEU A 112 3.56 -14.69 -3.36
C LEU A 112 2.12 -15.19 -3.48
N SER A 113 1.53 -15.20 -4.68
CA SER A 113 0.14 -15.63 -4.89
C SER A 113 -0.11 -17.12 -4.67
N THR A 114 0.93 -17.95 -4.51
CA THR A 114 0.79 -19.37 -4.13
C THR A 114 0.78 -19.61 -2.62
N ARG A 115 0.87 -18.56 -1.80
CA ARG A 115 0.80 -18.68 -0.34
C ARG A 115 -0.66 -18.83 0.11
N ASP A 116 -0.86 -19.55 1.22
CA ASP A 116 -2.18 -19.79 1.82
C ASP A 116 -2.52 -18.80 2.95
N ASP A 117 -1.77 -17.71 3.08
CA ASP A 117 -1.97 -16.68 4.09
C ASP A 117 -2.52 -15.37 3.50
N GLU A 118 -2.68 -14.35 4.33
CA GLU A 118 -3.30 -13.08 3.90
C GLU A 118 -2.47 -12.35 2.84
N LEU A 119 -1.14 -12.37 2.95
CA LEU A 119 -0.26 -11.84 1.91
C LEU A 119 -0.46 -12.60 0.58
N GLY A 120 -0.64 -13.92 0.64
CA GLY A 120 -0.97 -14.74 -0.52
C GLY A 120 -2.26 -14.34 -1.21
N LYS A 121 -3.32 -14.09 -0.46
CA LYS A 121 -4.61 -13.63 -1.01
C LYS A 121 -4.48 -12.27 -1.68
N ILE A 122 -3.81 -11.31 -1.05
CA ILE A 122 -3.59 -9.97 -1.62
C ILE A 122 -2.75 -10.06 -2.90
N ALA A 123 -1.68 -10.86 -2.88
CA ALA A 123 -0.84 -11.10 -4.05
C ALA A 123 -1.60 -11.78 -5.19
N LYS A 124 -2.51 -12.71 -4.86
CA LYS A 124 -3.36 -13.37 -5.83
C LYS A 124 -4.27 -12.39 -6.56
N THR A 125 -4.91 -11.46 -5.86
CA THR A 125 -5.73 -10.42 -6.50
C THR A 125 -4.90 -9.61 -7.51
N THR A 126 -3.71 -9.15 -7.11
CA THR A 126 -2.82 -8.38 -8.00
C THR A 126 -2.33 -9.23 -9.19
N PHE A 127 -2.04 -10.50 -8.96
CA PHE A 127 -1.62 -11.42 -10.01
C PHE A 127 -2.74 -11.61 -11.04
N ASP A 128 -3.97 -11.85 -10.56
CA ASP A 128 -5.15 -12.07 -11.39
C ASP A 128 -5.50 -10.81 -12.21
N ASP A 129 -5.40 -9.61 -11.62
CA ASP A 129 -5.55 -8.34 -12.36
C ASP A 129 -4.60 -8.26 -13.57
N ARG A 130 -3.34 -8.68 -13.39
CA ARG A 130 -2.33 -8.67 -14.46
C ARG A 130 -2.58 -9.74 -15.53
N GLN A 131 -3.35 -10.77 -15.22
CA GLN A 131 -3.78 -11.79 -16.21
C GLN A 131 -5.10 -11.41 -16.89
N SER A 132 -5.83 -10.44 -16.34
CA SER A 132 -7.15 -10.07 -16.85
C SER A 132 -7.08 -9.40 -18.23
N THR A 133 -8.20 -9.45 -18.95
CA THR A 133 -8.33 -8.67 -20.18
C THR A 133 -8.46 -7.20 -19.81
N PRO A 134 -7.61 -6.30 -20.35
CA PRO A 134 -7.70 -4.87 -20.05
C PRO A 134 -9.06 -4.28 -20.44
N HIS A 135 -9.48 -3.25 -19.72
CA HIS A 135 -10.68 -2.49 -20.07
C HIS A 135 -10.58 -1.95 -21.50
N ALA A 136 -11.69 -1.96 -22.26
CA ALA A 136 -11.70 -1.60 -23.68
C ALA A 136 -11.17 -0.17 -23.94
N GLN A 137 -11.45 0.76 -23.02
CA GLN A 137 -11.02 2.17 -23.09
C GLN A 137 -9.64 2.45 -22.44
N ASN A 138 -8.84 1.43 -22.13
CA ASN A 138 -7.57 1.62 -21.42
C ASN A 138 -6.58 2.51 -22.21
N TYR A 139 -6.60 2.49 -23.54
CA TYR A 139 -5.73 3.35 -24.36
C TYR A 139 -6.16 4.81 -24.32
N GLU A 140 -7.47 5.05 -24.34
CA GLU A 140 -8.10 6.37 -24.25
C GLU A 140 -7.79 6.99 -22.89
N LEU A 141 -7.94 6.24 -21.80
CA LEU A 141 -7.57 6.69 -20.46
C LEU A 141 -6.08 7.07 -20.38
N ARG A 142 -5.19 6.23 -20.92
CA ARG A 142 -3.73 6.53 -20.92
C ARG A 142 -3.41 7.79 -21.70
N SER A 143 -4.12 8.03 -22.80
CA SER A 143 -3.96 9.25 -23.59
C SER A 143 -4.47 10.48 -22.84
N ALA A 144 -5.63 10.36 -22.17
CA ALA A 144 -6.18 11.42 -21.33
C ALA A 144 -5.26 11.76 -20.14
N PHE A 145 -4.66 10.76 -19.48
CA PHE A 145 -3.64 11.01 -18.45
C PHE A 145 -2.40 11.69 -19.00
N ALA A 146 -1.89 11.28 -20.17
CA ALA A 146 -0.73 11.93 -20.77
C ALA A 146 -1.00 13.41 -21.07
N GLU A 147 -2.22 13.73 -21.52
CA GLU A 147 -2.67 15.10 -21.75
C GLU A 147 -2.81 15.88 -20.43
N LEU A 148 -3.47 15.31 -19.41
CA LEU A 148 -3.62 15.93 -18.10
C LEU A 148 -2.25 16.27 -17.47
N LEU A 149 -1.30 15.33 -17.55
CA LEU A 149 0.05 15.48 -16.99
C LEU A 149 0.93 16.47 -17.77
N SER A 150 0.60 16.77 -19.03
CA SER A 150 1.29 17.80 -19.82
C SER A 150 0.82 19.23 -19.46
N HIS A 151 -0.27 19.35 -18.70
CA HIS A 151 -0.89 20.61 -18.27
C HIS A 151 -0.75 20.82 -16.75
N PRO A 152 0.44 21.21 -16.24
CA PRO A 152 0.74 21.24 -14.81
C PRO A 152 -0.21 22.10 -13.97
N LYS A 153 -0.83 23.14 -14.56
CA LYS A 153 -1.83 23.96 -13.88
C LYS A 153 -3.10 23.21 -13.52
N GLN A 154 -3.49 22.19 -14.29
CA GLN A 154 -4.70 21.39 -14.05
C GLN A 154 -4.50 20.42 -12.89
N ILE A 155 -3.26 20.00 -12.63
CA ILE A 155 -2.91 19.07 -11.55
C ILE A 155 -2.28 19.73 -10.33
N ASP A 156 -2.10 21.07 -10.32
CA ASP A 156 -1.28 21.77 -9.32
C ASP A 156 -1.73 21.48 -7.87
N THR A 157 -3.03 21.49 -7.60
CA THR A 157 -3.55 21.20 -6.25
C THR A 157 -3.27 19.76 -5.82
N ALA A 158 -3.47 18.79 -6.71
CA ALA A 158 -3.18 17.38 -6.45
C ALA A 158 -1.67 17.15 -6.26
N LEU A 159 -0.85 17.76 -7.12
CA LEU A 159 0.60 17.63 -7.11
C LEU A 159 1.20 18.23 -5.83
N GLN A 160 0.72 19.40 -5.41
CA GLN A 160 1.14 20.02 -4.15
C GLN A 160 0.79 19.14 -2.95
N ARG A 161 -0.40 18.53 -2.92
CA ARG A 161 -0.83 17.61 -1.86
C ARG A 161 0.07 16.36 -1.78
N TYR A 162 0.39 15.78 -2.94
CA TYR A 162 1.32 14.66 -3.05
C TYR A 162 2.71 15.07 -2.53
N ASN A 163 3.29 16.15 -3.06
CA ASN A 163 4.62 16.63 -2.67
C ASN A 163 4.73 16.96 -1.17
N GLN A 164 3.68 17.54 -0.59
CA GLN A 164 3.62 17.79 0.85
C GLN A 164 3.62 16.49 1.66
N SER A 165 2.90 15.46 1.19
CA SER A 165 2.89 14.14 1.83
C SER A 165 4.27 13.47 1.76
N ILE A 166 4.92 13.50 0.59
CA ILE A 166 6.29 12.98 0.41
C ILE A 166 7.30 13.73 1.29
N THR A 167 7.25 15.06 1.32
CA THR A 167 8.14 15.87 2.18
C THR A 167 8.00 15.49 3.66
N LYS A 168 6.76 15.30 4.13
CA LYS A 168 6.48 14.92 5.53
C LYS A 168 7.02 13.54 5.86
N LEU A 169 6.81 12.55 4.99
CA LEU A 169 7.28 11.19 5.26
C LEU A 169 8.81 11.06 5.13
N GLU A 170 9.46 11.82 4.26
CA GLU A 170 10.92 11.79 4.10
C GLU A 170 11.64 12.31 5.34
N ALA A 171 11.01 13.25 6.05
CA ALA A 171 11.49 13.76 7.33
C ALA A 171 11.44 12.72 8.47
N ILE A 172 10.67 11.64 8.33
CA ILE A 172 10.61 10.55 9.32
C ILE A 172 11.96 9.83 9.37
N LYS A 173 12.58 9.81 10.55
CA LYS A 173 13.80 9.08 10.88
C LYS A 173 13.44 7.88 11.75
N CYS A 174 13.76 6.69 11.27
CA CYS A 174 13.54 5.43 11.96
C CYS A 174 14.91 4.93 12.42
N ASN A 175 15.25 5.24 13.67
CA ASN A 175 16.53 4.93 14.29
C ASN A 175 16.25 4.15 15.56
#